data_AF-A0A962CWB3-F1
#
_entry.id   AF-A0A962CWB3-F1
#
_cell.length_a   1.000
_cell.length_b   1.000
_cell.length_c   1.000
_cell.angle_alpha   90.00
_cell.angle_beta   90.00
_cell.angle_gamma   90.00
#
_symmetry.space_group_name_H-M   'P 1'
#
loop_
_entity.id
_entity.type
_entity.pdbx_description
1 polymer ?
#
loop_
_entity_poly.entity_id
_entity_poly.type
_entity_poly.pdbx_seq_one_letter_code
_entity_poly.pdbx_strand_id
1 'polypeptide(L)'
;MKKLASLILISISCFAFCQDQSEKATASQVELEYTLWFNQLNQYLLDSEDSYEVAMGVSALLNGALQMPKNNGMKNQDLLPQLGSVLNELIAQKDLKPETLDLLIVWCFKAAIVNNCHRERLLEKHQQSQPDNMHVYFKPLQIAVEENNQNLGLSTIARMSQAKNNHRTIHTTEQFNKTIDNYIENNPLPESYLNYLSTDKNLSNLTNEKVKVDDLAIKNMAKAAIKTAYAMFYEQPDLNPLYFLCKTNMELLQQCLNITETLIKNSNTITATGLGYAISMGIYESQNNKPMFDEVKKKQESYKQLIECLSLATLSPNPVNEIFDPKYQQIQLENISEFDRIKYLAQYVYEKHKDDNPEQINPATCFTTTK
;
A
#
# COMPACT_ATOMS: atom_id res chain seq x y z
N MET A 1 7.72 22.01 12.72
CA MET A 1 6.36 21.47 13.05
C MET A 1 5.31 22.54 13.44
N LYS A 2 4.84 22.73 14.69
CA LYS A 2 3.57 23.45 15.05
C LYS A 2 3.17 24.76 14.31
N LYS A 3 4.10 25.64 13.92
CA LYS A 3 3.77 26.87 13.14
C LYS A 3 3.52 26.64 11.65
N LEU A 4 4.03 25.55 11.07
CA LEU A 4 3.87 25.23 9.64
C LEU A 4 2.46 24.69 9.35
N ALA A 5 1.94 23.86 10.26
CA ALA A 5 0.69 23.14 10.08
C ALA A 5 -0.55 24.07 10.03
N SER A 6 -0.57 25.11 10.88
CA SER A 6 -1.60 26.16 10.83
C SER A 6 -1.61 26.99 9.53
N LEU A 7 -0.49 27.04 8.80
CA LEU A 7 -0.37 27.76 7.52
C LEU A 7 -0.95 26.95 6.35
N ILE A 8 -0.75 25.63 6.37
CA ILE A 8 -1.28 24.70 5.36
C ILE A 8 -2.82 24.69 5.36
N LEU A 9 -3.43 24.78 6.55
CA LEU A 9 -4.88 24.79 6.76
C LEU A 9 -5.61 25.90 5.99
N ILE A 10 -5.08 27.14 6.02
CA ILE A 10 -5.69 28.32 5.37
C ILE A 10 -5.75 28.15 3.84
N SER A 11 -4.77 27.46 3.25
CA SER A 11 -4.81 27.09 1.84
C SER A 11 -5.93 26.07 1.57
N ILE A 12 -5.89 24.89 2.17
CA ILE A 12 -6.69 23.74 1.71
C ILE A 12 -8.20 23.96 1.91
N SER A 13 -8.61 24.60 3.01
CA SER A 13 -10.04 24.84 3.30
C SER A 13 -10.70 25.86 2.35
N CYS A 14 -9.92 26.58 1.53
CA CYS A 14 -10.42 27.67 0.68
C CYS A 14 -10.71 27.24 -0.78
N PHE A 15 -10.48 25.97 -1.17
CA PHE A 15 -10.53 25.53 -2.60
C PHE A 15 -11.68 24.62 -3.02
N ALA A 16 -12.62 24.31 -2.13
CA ALA A 16 -13.76 23.45 -2.46
C ALA A 16 -14.86 24.12 -3.31
N PHE A 17 -14.78 25.41 -3.62
CA PHE A 17 -15.90 26.15 -4.23
C PHE A 17 -15.55 26.94 -5.49
N CYS A 18 -16.03 26.44 -6.64
CA CYS A 18 -16.65 27.23 -7.71
C CYS A 18 -17.25 26.33 -8.83
N GLN A 19 -18.48 25.79 -8.65
CA GLN A 19 -19.52 25.63 -9.69
C GLN A 19 -20.81 24.92 -9.18
N ASP A 20 -21.88 24.94 -9.99
CA ASP A 20 -23.30 24.78 -9.60
C ASP A 20 -23.99 23.60 -10.38
N GLN A 21 -25.22 23.10 -10.16
CA GLN A 21 -26.33 23.55 -9.29
C GLN A 21 -27.00 22.43 -8.47
N SER A 22 -27.80 22.86 -7.48
CA SER A 22 -28.95 22.21 -6.81
C SER A 22 -28.89 20.71 -6.45
N GLU A 23 -28.90 19.76 -7.39
CA GLU A 23 -28.70 18.33 -7.05
C GLU A 23 -27.25 18.01 -6.70
N LYS A 24 -26.29 18.77 -7.25
CA LYS A 24 -24.89 18.71 -6.82
C LYS A 24 -24.67 19.37 -5.45
N ALA A 25 -25.60 20.20 -4.97
CA ALA A 25 -25.38 20.99 -3.77
C ALA A 25 -25.33 20.14 -2.49
N THR A 26 -26.14 19.07 -2.39
CA THR A 26 -26.10 18.15 -1.24
C THR A 26 -24.89 17.24 -1.28
N ALA A 27 -24.56 16.66 -2.43
CA ALA A 27 -23.33 15.86 -2.60
C ALA A 27 -22.07 16.71 -2.32
N SER A 28 -21.99 17.93 -2.87
CA SER A 28 -20.89 18.87 -2.63
C SER A 28 -20.80 19.31 -1.17
N GLN A 29 -21.92 19.47 -0.46
CA GLN A 29 -21.90 19.78 0.97
C GLN A 29 -21.42 18.59 1.83
N VAL A 30 -21.85 17.37 1.51
CA VAL A 30 -21.35 16.13 2.16
C VAL A 30 -19.85 15.96 1.92
N GLU A 31 -19.40 16.12 0.67
CA GLU A 31 -18.00 16.07 0.28
C GLU A 31 -17.17 17.15 1.01
N LEU A 32 -17.71 18.37 1.15
CA LEU A 32 -17.07 19.46 1.88
C LEU A 32 -16.92 19.14 3.36
N GLU A 33 -17.99 18.70 4.03
CA GLU A 33 -17.96 18.37 5.46
C GLU A 33 -17.01 17.20 5.75
N TYR A 34 -17.04 16.15 4.93
CA TYR A 34 -16.08 15.05 5.01
C TYR A 34 -14.64 15.50 4.73
N THR A 35 -14.42 16.36 3.73
CA THR A 35 -13.08 16.90 3.40
C THR A 35 -12.53 17.75 4.53
N LEU A 36 -13.35 18.61 5.16
CA LEU A 36 -12.95 19.41 6.32
C LEU A 36 -12.60 18.51 7.51
N TRP A 37 -13.42 17.50 7.80
CA TRP A 37 -13.17 16.50 8.85
C TRP A 37 -11.87 15.71 8.59
N PHE A 38 -11.63 15.27 7.35
CA PHE A 38 -10.43 14.52 6.98
C PHE A 38 -9.17 15.40 7.01
N ASN A 39 -9.28 16.69 6.69
CA ASN A 39 -8.18 17.65 6.86
C ASN A 39 -7.85 17.91 8.34
N GLN A 40 -8.85 17.91 9.23
CA GLN A 40 -8.63 17.97 10.68
C GLN A 40 -7.94 16.70 11.21
N LEU A 41 -8.27 15.52 10.67
CA LEU A 41 -7.55 14.28 10.96
C LEU A 41 -6.08 14.37 10.50
N ASN A 42 -5.83 14.82 9.26
CA ASN A 42 -4.46 15.02 8.77
C ASN A 42 -3.68 15.99 9.65
N GLN A 43 -4.31 17.08 10.09
CA GLN A 43 -3.71 18.04 11.03
C GLN A 43 -3.36 17.39 12.37
N TYR A 44 -4.26 16.60 12.94
CA TYR A 44 -4.03 15.87 14.19
C TYR A 44 -2.84 14.91 14.08
N LEU A 45 -2.69 14.20 12.95
CA LEU A 45 -1.54 13.34 12.67
C LEU A 45 -0.23 14.14 12.54
N LEU A 46 -0.26 15.34 11.94
CA LEU A 46 0.92 16.22 11.80
C LEU A 46 1.40 16.85 13.11
N ASP A 47 0.52 16.99 14.09
CA ASP A 47 0.84 17.47 15.44
C ASP A 47 1.26 16.33 16.40
N SER A 48 1.28 15.08 15.93
CA SER A 48 1.69 13.91 16.73
C SER A 48 3.18 13.92 17.08
N GLU A 49 3.52 13.23 18.18
CA GLU A 49 4.90 12.93 18.57
C GLU A 49 5.44 11.66 17.88
N ASP A 50 4.57 10.82 17.27
CA ASP A 50 4.98 9.63 16.53
C ASP A 50 5.30 9.97 15.06
N SER A 51 6.57 9.85 14.69
CA SER A 51 7.06 10.17 13.35
C SER A 51 6.38 9.39 12.22
N TYR A 52 5.79 8.23 12.52
CA TYR A 52 4.99 7.46 11.57
C TYR A 52 3.64 8.13 11.28
N GLU A 53 2.98 8.65 12.31
CA GLU A 53 1.72 9.38 12.21
C GLU A 53 1.94 10.69 11.45
N VAL A 54 3.00 11.43 11.77
CA VAL A 54 3.41 12.64 11.02
C VAL A 54 3.69 12.31 9.55
N ALA A 55 4.41 11.22 9.26
CA ALA A 55 4.69 10.81 7.88
C ALA A 55 3.40 10.45 7.11
N MET A 56 2.43 9.79 7.75
CA MET A 56 1.11 9.51 7.17
C MET A 56 0.31 10.80 6.89
N GLY A 57 0.30 11.75 7.83
CA GLY A 57 -0.34 13.06 7.63
C GLY A 57 0.27 13.85 6.46
N VAL A 58 1.61 13.89 6.37
CA VAL A 58 2.30 14.51 5.22
C VAL A 58 1.98 13.77 3.91
N SER A 59 1.92 12.44 3.93
CA SER A 59 1.60 11.61 2.76
C SER A 59 0.20 11.92 2.21
N ALA A 60 -0.80 12.07 3.10
CA ALA A 60 -2.16 12.44 2.72
C ALA A 60 -2.23 13.82 2.05
N LEU A 61 -1.53 14.81 2.62
CA LEU A 61 -1.47 16.16 2.06
C LEU A 61 -0.76 16.19 0.70
N LEU A 62 0.32 15.42 0.53
CA LEU A 62 1.01 15.30 -0.75
C LEU A 62 0.12 14.64 -1.80
N ASN A 63 -0.54 13.54 -1.45
CA ASN A 63 -1.49 12.88 -2.35
C ASN A 63 -2.57 13.86 -2.84
N GLY A 64 -3.20 14.61 -1.93
CA GLY A 64 -4.18 15.64 -2.29
C GLY A 64 -3.59 16.71 -3.21
N ALA A 65 -2.42 17.28 -2.87
CA ALA A 65 -1.78 18.33 -3.67
C ALA A 65 -1.36 17.89 -5.08
N LEU A 66 -0.99 16.61 -5.27
CA LEU A 66 -0.63 16.05 -6.57
C LEU A 66 -1.84 15.71 -7.45
N GLN A 67 -3.01 15.44 -6.86
CA GLN A 67 -4.24 15.16 -7.60
C GLN A 67 -4.99 16.44 -8.05
N MET A 68 -4.62 17.62 -7.54
CA MET A 68 -5.27 18.88 -7.93
C MET A 68 -5.01 19.27 -9.40
N PRO A 69 -6.03 19.80 -10.13
CA PRO A 69 -5.85 20.28 -11.50
C PRO A 69 -4.79 21.39 -11.62
N LYS A 70 -3.94 21.29 -12.66
CA LYS A 70 -2.80 22.20 -12.92
C LYS A 70 -3.17 23.69 -13.02
N ASN A 71 -4.44 24.03 -13.22
CA ASN A 71 -4.92 25.41 -13.29
C ASN A 71 -4.86 26.16 -11.94
N ASN A 72 -4.66 25.46 -10.82
CA ASN A 72 -4.38 26.07 -9.50
C ASN A 72 -2.89 26.46 -9.31
N GLY A 73 -2.14 26.62 -10.41
CA GLY A 73 -0.67 26.54 -10.48
C GLY A 73 0.16 27.48 -9.59
N MET A 74 -0.40 28.57 -9.06
CA MET A 74 0.29 29.42 -8.08
C MET A 74 0.47 28.76 -6.70
N LYS A 75 -0.33 27.75 -6.33
CA LYS A 75 -0.44 27.31 -4.93
C LYS A 75 0.34 26.05 -4.58
N ASN A 76 0.63 25.21 -5.56
CA ASN A 76 1.57 24.09 -5.38
C ASN A 76 3.03 24.57 -5.26
N GLN A 77 3.35 25.80 -5.67
CA GLN A 77 4.71 26.35 -5.57
C GLN A 77 5.15 26.58 -4.12
N ASP A 78 4.26 27.03 -3.23
CA ASP A 78 4.60 27.28 -1.82
C ASP A 78 4.35 26.05 -0.92
N LEU A 79 3.38 25.20 -1.26
CA LEU A 79 3.02 24.03 -0.45
C LEU A 79 4.05 22.89 -0.54
N LEU A 80 4.55 22.58 -1.74
CA LEU A 80 5.48 21.46 -1.92
C LEU A 80 6.84 21.67 -1.21
N PRO A 81 7.45 22.87 -1.19
CA PRO A 81 8.63 23.13 -0.36
C PRO A 81 8.36 23.03 1.15
N GLN A 82 7.19 23.48 1.62
CA GLN A 82 6.80 23.35 3.03
C GLN A 82 6.68 21.88 3.45
N LEU A 83 5.99 21.06 2.66
CA LEU A 83 5.88 19.61 2.91
C LEU A 83 7.26 18.93 2.81
N GLY A 84 8.10 19.35 1.86
CA GLY A 84 9.49 18.90 1.75
C GLY A 84 10.33 19.23 2.99
N SER A 85 10.12 20.40 3.61
CA SER A 85 10.74 20.75 4.90
C SER A 85 10.32 19.79 6.01
N VAL A 86 9.05 19.39 6.09
CA VAL A 86 8.60 18.40 7.08
C VAL A 86 9.19 17.02 6.82
N LEU A 87 9.24 16.58 5.55
CA LEU A 87 9.94 15.34 5.18
C LEU A 87 11.41 15.38 5.60
N ASN A 88 12.10 16.50 5.41
CA ASN A 88 13.50 16.67 5.82
C ASN A 88 13.68 16.75 7.35
N GLU A 89 12.74 17.36 8.09
CA GLU A 89 12.68 17.29 9.56
C GLU A 89 12.58 15.84 10.03
N LEU A 90 11.74 15.00 9.39
CA LEU A 90 11.64 13.56 9.67
C LEU A 90 12.93 12.81 9.31
N ILE A 91 13.47 12.96 8.09
CA ILE A 91 14.74 12.33 7.64
C ILE A 91 15.92 12.72 8.56
N ALA A 92 15.88 13.92 9.16
CA ALA A 92 16.89 14.39 10.07
C ALA A 92 16.91 13.64 11.42
N GLN A 93 15.79 13.04 11.84
CA GLN A 93 15.68 12.30 13.10
C GLN A 93 16.62 11.09 13.12
N LYS A 94 17.11 10.75 14.32
CA LYS A 94 18.09 9.68 14.49
C LYS A 94 17.47 8.30 14.24
N ASP A 95 16.39 7.99 14.95
CA ASP A 95 15.80 6.66 15.01
C ASP A 95 14.38 6.74 14.42
N LEU A 96 14.18 6.19 13.22
CA LEU A 96 12.89 6.11 12.53
C LEU A 96 12.48 4.64 12.41
N LYS A 97 11.17 4.36 12.55
CA LYS A 97 10.62 3.01 12.32
C LYS A 97 10.71 2.67 10.81
N PRO A 98 10.93 1.40 10.42
CA PRO A 98 11.01 1.01 9.01
C PRO A 98 9.81 1.45 8.16
N GLU A 99 8.60 1.33 8.71
CA GLU A 99 7.36 1.72 8.04
C GLU A 99 7.34 3.24 7.73
N THR A 100 8.02 4.04 8.55
CA THR A 100 8.21 5.47 8.29
C THR A 100 9.21 5.71 7.15
N LEU A 101 10.28 4.91 7.09
CA LEU A 101 11.28 4.99 6.03
C LEU A 101 10.71 4.58 4.67
N ASP A 102 9.89 3.52 4.62
CA ASP A 102 9.15 3.10 3.43
C ASP A 102 8.25 4.24 2.89
N LEU A 103 7.44 4.87 3.76
CA LEU A 103 6.63 6.04 3.38
C LEU A 103 7.48 7.18 2.82
N LEU A 104 8.54 7.57 3.53
CA LEU A 104 9.43 8.65 3.10
C LEU A 104 10.07 8.33 1.74
N ILE A 105 10.45 7.07 1.47
CA ILE A 105 11.00 6.62 0.19
C ILE A 105 9.98 6.74 -0.95
N VAL A 106 8.72 6.39 -0.72
CA VAL A 106 7.65 6.56 -1.73
C VAL A 106 7.51 8.03 -2.13
N TRP A 107 7.40 8.92 -1.14
CA TRP A 107 7.08 10.33 -1.40
C TRP A 107 8.29 11.15 -1.87
N CYS A 108 9.47 11.00 -1.23
CA CYS A 108 10.65 11.79 -1.60
C CYS A 108 11.23 11.45 -2.99
N PHE A 109 10.77 10.39 -3.65
CA PHE A 109 11.14 10.06 -5.03
C PHE A 109 10.06 10.42 -6.06
N LYS A 110 8.95 11.08 -5.66
CA LYS A 110 7.99 11.66 -6.61
C LYS A 110 8.58 12.88 -7.30
N ALA A 111 8.48 12.93 -8.63
CA ALA A 111 9.02 14.02 -9.46
C ALA A 111 8.63 15.44 -9.03
N ALA A 112 7.46 15.61 -8.39
CA ALA A 112 6.99 16.91 -7.88
C ALA A 112 7.71 17.40 -6.61
N ILE A 113 8.32 16.51 -5.82
CA ILE A 113 8.97 16.85 -4.54
C ILE A 113 10.42 16.34 -4.43
N VAL A 114 10.91 15.61 -5.44
CA VAL A 114 12.27 15.03 -5.54
C VAL A 114 13.40 16.03 -5.22
N ASN A 115 13.21 17.30 -5.56
CA ASN A 115 14.17 18.39 -5.35
C ASN A 115 14.10 19.02 -3.94
N ASN A 116 13.06 18.70 -3.17
CA ASN A 116 12.85 19.22 -1.81
C ASN A 116 13.16 18.16 -0.73
N CYS A 117 13.76 17.02 -1.07
CA CYS A 117 14.07 15.93 -0.15
C CYS A 117 15.57 15.58 -0.09
N HIS A 118 16.08 15.28 1.10
CA HIS A 118 17.42 14.72 1.35
C HIS A 118 17.50 13.22 0.98
N ARG A 119 17.29 12.91 -0.31
CA ARG A 119 17.13 11.55 -0.85
C ARG A 119 18.29 10.60 -0.54
N GLU A 120 19.54 11.04 -0.69
CA GLU A 120 20.73 10.22 -0.43
C GLU A 120 20.79 9.77 1.04
N ARG A 121 20.69 10.72 1.97
CA ARG A 121 20.63 10.46 3.43
C ARG A 121 19.48 9.53 3.80
N LEU A 122 18.33 9.66 3.14
CA LEU A 122 17.18 8.77 3.36
C LEU A 122 17.46 7.34 2.88
N LEU A 123 18.08 7.16 1.70
CA LEU A 123 18.49 5.83 1.20
C LEU A 123 19.51 5.16 2.12
N GLU A 124 20.54 5.89 2.55
CA GLU A 124 21.54 5.39 3.50
C GLU A 124 20.89 4.94 4.81
N LYS A 125 20.03 5.78 5.39
CA LYS A 125 19.29 5.46 6.61
C LYS A 125 18.40 4.23 6.43
N HIS A 126 17.73 4.10 5.28
CA HIS A 126 16.87 2.94 5.00
C HIS A 126 17.69 1.64 4.96
N GLN A 127 18.79 1.63 4.19
CA GLN A 127 19.70 0.48 4.12
C GLN A 127 20.32 0.12 5.48
N GLN A 128 20.68 1.11 6.29
CA GLN A 128 21.25 0.89 7.63
C GLN A 128 20.21 0.35 8.63
N SER A 129 18.93 0.72 8.48
CA SER A 129 17.87 0.28 9.40
C SER A 129 17.45 -1.17 9.19
N GLN A 130 17.53 -1.68 7.95
CA GLN A 130 17.12 -3.04 7.60
C GLN A 130 18.07 -3.68 6.56
N PRO A 131 19.36 -3.88 6.86
CA PRO A 131 20.33 -4.38 5.88
C PRO A 131 20.02 -5.80 5.38
N ASP A 132 19.33 -6.61 6.19
CA ASP A 132 18.88 -7.97 5.86
C ASP A 132 17.59 -8.02 5.02
N ASN A 133 16.90 -6.90 4.79
CA ASN A 133 15.66 -6.82 4.01
C ASN A 133 15.97 -6.38 2.58
N MET A 134 15.61 -7.20 1.59
CA MET A 134 15.83 -6.91 0.18
C MET A 134 15.10 -5.64 -0.28
N HIS A 135 13.97 -5.31 0.36
CA HIS A 135 13.10 -4.20 -0.04
C HIS A 135 13.85 -2.87 -0.14
N VAL A 136 14.76 -2.60 0.78
CA VAL A 136 15.52 -1.34 0.90
C VAL A 136 16.45 -1.06 -0.30
N TYR A 137 16.73 -2.08 -1.11
CA TYR A 137 17.68 -2.02 -2.23
C TYR A 137 17.01 -1.81 -3.60
N PHE A 138 15.68 -1.95 -3.73
CA PHE A 138 15.02 -1.73 -5.03
C PHE A 138 15.15 -0.29 -5.53
N LYS A 139 14.98 0.72 -4.66
CA LYS A 139 15.12 2.13 -5.06
C LYS A 139 16.56 2.47 -5.48
N PRO A 140 17.62 2.09 -4.73
CA PRO A 140 19.00 2.16 -5.20
C PRO A 140 19.25 1.46 -6.55
N LEU A 141 18.65 0.29 -6.78
CA LEU A 141 18.79 -0.45 -8.03
C LEU A 141 18.12 0.27 -9.21
N GLN A 142 16.94 0.83 -8.99
CA GLN A 142 16.23 1.66 -9.97
C GLN A 142 17.09 2.86 -10.37
N ILE A 143 17.62 3.61 -9.40
CA ILE A 143 18.50 4.76 -9.64
C ILE A 143 19.73 4.34 -10.44
N ALA A 144 20.35 3.22 -10.09
CA ALA A 144 21.52 2.71 -10.81
C ALA A 144 21.24 2.41 -12.30
N VAL A 145 20.03 1.93 -12.63
CA VAL A 145 19.62 1.69 -14.02
C VAL A 145 19.26 3.01 -14.71
N GLU A 146 18.50 3.90 -14.07
CA GLU A 146 18.13 5.22 -14.62
C GLU A 146 19.35 6.09 -14.93
N GLU A 147 20.38 6.06 -14.08
CA GLU A 147 21.64 6.81 -14.24
C GLU A 147 22.70 6.08 -15.09
N ASN A 148 22.42 4.85 -15.56
CA ASN A 148 23.38 3.94 -16.20
C ASN A 148 24.65 3.68 -15.34
N ASN A 149 24.52 3.75 -14.02
CA ASN A 149 25.60 3.56 -13.06
C ASN A 149 25.82 2.07 -12.76
N GLN A 150 26.55 1.40 -13.66
CA GLN A 150 26.85 -0.04 -13.56
C GLN A 150 27.46 -0.44 -12.21
N ASN A 151 28.38 0.36 -11.65
CA ASN A 151 29.02 0.06 -10.37
C ASN A 151 28.02 0.05 -9.20
N LEU A 152 27.12 1.04 -9.16
CA LEU A 152 26.04 1.06 -8.18
C LEU A 152 25.11 -0.15 -8.36
N GLY A 153 24.77 -0.49 -9.60
CA GLY A 153 23.92 -1.65 -9.92
C GLY A 153 24.52 -2.97 -9.45
N LEU A 154 25.77 -3.25 -9.80
CA LEU A 154 26.51 -4.44 -9.36
C LEU A 154 26.60 -4.54 -7.83
N SER A 155 26.97 -3.44 -7.16
CA SER A 155 27.08 -3.42 -5.70
C SER A 155 25.73 -3.58 -4.99
N THR A 156 24.65 -3.08 -5.59
CA THR A 156 23.28 -3.22 -5.07
C THR A 156 22.79 -4.67 -5.21
N ILE A 157 22.99 -5.31 -6.38
CA ILE A 157 22.68 -6.74 -6.58
C ILE A 157 23.48 -7.61 -5.60
N ALA A 158 24.77 -7.31 -5.36
CA ALA A 158 25.57 -8.02 -4.39
C ALA A 158 24.96 -7.96 -2.97
N ARG A 159 24.49 -6.78 -2.52
CA ARG A 159 23.80 -6.63 -1.23
C ARG A 159 22.44 -7.33 -1.21
N MET A 160 21.64 -7.21 -2.27
CA MET A 160 20.36 -7.92 -2.39
C MET A 160 20.53 -9.44 -2.29
N SER A 161 21.61 -10.00 -2.85
CA SER A 161 21.90 -11.44 -2.78
C SER A 161 22.32 -11.96 -1.40
N GLN A 162 22.55 -11.06 -0.45
CA GLN A 162 22.85 -11.35 0.95
C GLN A 162 21.64 -11.11 1.88
N ALA A 163 20.57 -10.49 1.37
CA ALA A 163 19.35 -10.23 2.13
C ALA A 163 18.60 -11.53 2.44
N LYS A 164 18.11 -11.64 3.68
CA LYS A 164 17.46 -12.83 4.24
C LYS A 164 15.96 -12.89 3.93
N ASN A 165 15.33 -11.74 3.74
CA ASN A 165 13.90 -11.61 3.47
C ASN A 165 13.64 -10.49 2.46
N ASN A 166 12.41 -10.40 1.98
CA ASN A 166 11.90 -9.30 1.17
C ASN A 166 10.54 -8.88 1.74
N HIS A 167 10.57 -8.06 2.78
CA HIS A 167 9.38 -7.61 3.48
C HIS A 167 9.09 -6.14 3.15
N ARG A 168 7.96 -5.89 2.49
CA ARG A 168 7.44 -4.53 2.22
C ARG A 168 6.46 -4.13 3.31
N THR A 169 6.46 -2.88 3.75
CA THR A 169 5.33 -2.36 4.52
C THR A 169 4.11 -2.23 3.62
N ILE A 170 3.08 -3.03 3.91
CA ILE A 170 1.85 -3.12 3.13
C ILE A 170 0.58 -2.78 3.93
N HIS A 171 0.74 -2.47 5.22
CA HIS A 171 -0.35 -2.18 6.16
C HIS A 171 -0.05 -0.93 6.99
N THR A 172 -1.07 -0.40 7.65
CA THR A 172 -0.93 0.52 8.77
C THR A 172 -0.44 -0.22 10.01
N THR A 173 0.31 0.45 10.90
CA THR A 173 0.68 -0.13 12.19
C THR A 173 -0.52 -0.22 13.14
N GLU A 174 -0.48 -1.17 14.10
CA GLU A 174 -1.52 -1.30 15.14
C GLU A 174 -1.69 0.00 15.95
N GLN A 175 -0.59 0.68 16.26
CA GLN A 175 -0.60 1.96 16.97
C GLN A 175 -1.33 3.04 16.14
N PHE A 176 -1.01 3.16 14.85
CA PHE A 176 -1.71 4.08 13.96
C PHE A 176 -3.21 3.78 13.88
N ASN A 177 -3.59 2.50 13.77
CA ASN A 177 -5.01 2.11 13.75
C ASN A 177 -5.75 2.54 15.03
N LYS A 178 -5.11 2.41 16.20
CA LYS A 178 -5.64 2.93 17.49
C LYS A 178 -5.73 4.46 17.50
N THR A 179 -4.73 5.15 16.97
CA THR A 179 -4.75 6.62 16.85
C THR A 179 -5.90 7.11 15.97
N ILE A 180 -6.19 6.43 14.86
CA ILE A 180 -7.36 6.71 14.01
C ILE A 180 -8.67 6.42 14.74
N ASP A 181 -8.79 5.29 15.45
CA ASP A 181 -10.00 4.97 16.23
C ASP A 181 -10.27 6.02 17.32
N ASN A 182 -9.25 6.37 18.10
CA ASN A 182 -9.31 7.41 19.13
C ASN A 182 -9.72 8.77 18.55
N TYR A 183 -9.20 9.14 17.37
CA TYR A 183 -9.61 10.39 16.72
C TYR A 183 -11.08 10.36 16.32
N ILE A 184 -11.57 9.28 15.70
CA ILE A 184 -12.96 9.14 15.24
C ILE A 184 -13.94 9.10 16.43
N GLU A 185 -13.54 8.56 17.57
CA GLU A 185 -14.36 8.54 18.79
C GLU A 185 -14.53 9.93 19.42
N ASN A 186 -13.48 10.76 19.38
CA ASN A 186 -13.53 12.13 19.90
C ASN A 186 -14.03 13.17 18.86
N ASN A 187 -13.92 12.86 17.58
CA ASN A 187 -14.37 13.68 16.46
C ASN A 187 -15.19 12.79 15.50
N PRO A 188 -16.47 12.52 15.80
CA PRO A 188 -17.31 11.66 14.96
C PRO A 188 -17.36 12.12 13.51
N LEU A 189 -17.49 11.15 12.59
CA LEU A 189 -17.73 11.44 11.18
C LEU A 189 -19.02 12.27 11.00
N PRO A 190 -19.08 13.21 10.05
CA PRO A 190 -20.27 14.00 9.79
C PRO A 190 -21.50 13.11 9.55
N GLU A 191 -22.62 13.39 10.21
CA GLU A 191 -23.86 12.62 10.01
C GLU A 191 -24.35 12.69 8.56
N SER A 192 -24.12 13.81 7.88
CA SER A 192 -24.36 14.01 6.44
C SER A 192 -23.64 12.96 5.58
N TYR A 193 -22.38 12.64 5.90
CA TYR A 193 -21.57 11.63 5.22
C TYR A 193 -22.04 10.20 5.55
N LEU A 194 -22.37 9.91 6.81
CA LEU A 194 -22.92 8.60 7.20
C LEU A 194 -24.29 8.34 6.54
N ASN A 195 -25.14 9.37 6.46
CA ASN A 195 -26.44 9.32 5.77
C ASN A 195 -26.28 9.24 4.25
N TYR A 196 -25.24 9.86 3.67
CA TYR A 196 -24.91 9.66 2.26
C TYR A 196 -24.52 8.20 2.00
N LEU A 197 -23.64 7.61 2.81
CA LEU A 197 -23.27 6.19 2.68
C LEU A 197 -24.47 5.23 2.88
N SER A 198 -25.43 5.56 3.75
CA SER A 198 -26.65 4.74 3.95
C SER A 198 -27.67 4.86 2.81
N THR A 199 -27.55 5.89 1.97
CA THR A 199 -28.47 6.19 0.87
C THR A 199 -27.84 6.12 -0.52
N ASP A 200 -26.52 5.92 -0.63
CA ASP A 200 -25.80 5.86 -1.91
C ASP A 200 -26.34 4.70 -2.75
N LYS A 201 -26.99 5.08 -3.86
CA LYS A 201 -27.63 4.13 -4.76
C LYS A 201 -26.65 3.13 -5.37
N ASN A 202 -25.36 3.46 -5.46
CA ASN A 202 -24.34 2.56 -6.01
C ASN A 202 -24.15 1.32 -5.13
N LEU A 203 -24.22 1.46 -3.80
CA LEU A 203 -24.25 0.31 -2.89
C LEU A 203 -25.53 -0.52 -3.09
N SER A 204 -26.67 0.15 -3.29
CA SER A 204 -27.95 -0.53 -3.57
C SER A 204 -28.13 -1.07 -5.00
N ASN A 205 -27.18 -0.79 -5.90
CA ASN A 205 -27.17 -1.29 -7.28
C ASN A 205 -26.28 -2.54 -7.44
N LEU A 206 -25.46 -2.85 -6.43
CA LEU A 206 -24.63 -4.06 -6.38
C LEU A 206 -25.41 -5.31 -5.93
N THR A 207 -26.64 -5.13 -5.44
CA THR A 207 -27.59 -6.19 -5.06
C THR A 207 -28.99 -5.82 -5.53
N ASN A 208 -29.79 -6.79 -6.01
CA ASN A 208 -31.20 -6.55 -6.35
C ASN A 208 -32.08 -6.24 -5.12
N GLU A 209 -31.54 -6.47 -3.92
CA GLU A 209 -32.17 -6.12 -2.65
C GLU A 209 -31.64 -4.78 -2.13
N LYS A 210 -32.54 -3.96 -1.60
CA LYS A 210 -32.17 -2.81 -0.76
C LYS A 210 -31.65 -3.35 0.58
N VAL A 211 -30.36 -3.63 0.67
CA VAL A 211 -29.71 -3.99 1.93
C VAL A 211 -29.91 -2.83 2.91
N LYS A 212 -30.75 -3.04 3.92
CA LYS A 212 -30.82 -2.13 5.08
C LYS A 212 -29.58 -2.39 5.94
N VAL A 213 -28.48 -1.74 5.57
CA VAL A 213 -27.26 -1.76 6.38
C VAL A 213 -27.53 -1.00 7.68
N ASP A 214 -27.22 -1.62 8.81
CA ASP A 214 -27.27 -1.00 10.14
C ASP A 214 -26.27 0.18 10.22
N ASP A 215 -26.66 1.28 10.87
CA ASP A 215 -25.82 2.45 11.13
C ASP A 215 -24.47 2.07 11.77
N LEU A 216 -24.45 1.04 12.63
CA LEU A 216 -23.21 0.54 13.23
C LEU A 216 -22.29 -0.10 12.17
N ALA A 217 -22.85 -0.86 11.24
CA ALA A 217 -22.09 -1.49 10.17
C ALA A 217 -21.56 -0.44 9.16
N ILE A 218 -22.34 0.61 8.87
CA ILE A 218 -21.86 1.76 8.07
C ILE A 218 -20.71 2.48 8.77
N LYS A 219 -20.83 2.76 10.07
CA LYS A 219 -19.76 3.38 10.87
C LYS A 219 -18.49 2.52 10.90
N ASN A 220 -18.62 1.20 11.04
CA ASN A 220 -17.48 0.27 11.01
C ASN A 220 -16.82 0.20 9.63
N MET A 221 -17.60 0.16 8.56
CA MET A 221 -17.10 0.22 7.18
C MET A 221 -16.35 1.53 6.93
N ALA A 222 -16.92 2.68 7.32
CA ALA A 222 -16.26 3.98 7.17
C ALA A 222 -14.94 4.07 7.96
N LYS A 223 -14.90 3.56 9.21
CA LYS A 223 -13.66 3.43 10.01
C LYS A 223 -12.60 2.58 9.28
N ALA A 224 -13.01 1.45 8.70
CA ALA A 224 -12.09 0.56 7.98
C ALA A 224 -11.57 1.21 6.68
N ALA A 225 -12.46 1.81 5.88
CA ALA A 225 -12.13 2.49 4.63
C ALA A 225 -11.10 3.62 4.83
N ILE A 226 -11.22 4.39 5.93
CA ILE A 226 -10.23 5.42 6.29
C ILE A 226 -8.85 4.80 6.53
N LYS A 227 -8.75 3.71 7.31
CA LYS A 227 -7.47 3.03 7.59
C LYS A 227 -6.87 2.42 6.31
N THR A 228 -7.70 1.80 5.47
CA THR A 228 -7.30 1.28 4.16
C THR A 228 -6.78 2.38 3.24
N ALA A 229 -7.38 3.57 3.23
CA ALA A 229 -6.91 4.70 2.42
C ALA A 229 -5.48 5.13 2.79
N TYR A 230 -5.10 5.09 4.07
CA TYR A 230 -3.70 5.32 4.49
C TYR A 230 -2.76 4.18 4.06
N ALA A 231 -3.20 2.93 4.10
CA ALA A 231 -2.42 1.80 3.58
C ALA A 231 -2.15 1.90 2.07
N MET A 232 -3.00 2.61 1.31
CA MET A 232 -2.78 2.87 -0.11
C MET A 232 -1.66 3.90 -0.40
N PHE A 233 -1.10 4.59 0.60
CA PHE A 233 0.06 5.47 0.41
C PHE A 233 1.39 4.72 0.26
N TYR A 234 1.43 3.40 0.51
CA TYR A 234 2.57 2.58 0.13
C TYR A 234 2.47 2.21 -1.35
N GLU A 235 3.53 2.46 -2.10
CA GLU A 235 3.65 2.01 -3.49
C GLU A 235 4.46 0.72 -3.59
N GLN A 236 4.21 -0.05 -4.66
CA GLN A 236 5.07 -1.18 -5.01
C GLN A 236 6.35 -0.63 -5.64
N PRO A 237 7.53 -1.18 -5.30
CA PRO A 237 8.78 -0.78 -5.94
C PRO A 237 8.77 -1.21 -7.41
N ASP A 238 9.51 -0.52 -8.28
CA ASP A 238 9.72 -1.01 -9.64
C ASP A 238 10.62 -2.25 -9.61
N LEU A 239 10.10 -3.36 -10.11
CA LEU A 239 10.75 -4.66 -10.15
C LEU A 239 11.47 -4.93 -11.48
N ASN A 240 11.21 -4.10 -12.51
CA ASN A 240 11.83 -4.25 -13.83
C ASN A 240 13.36 -4.10 -13.84
N PRO A 241 13.99 -3.17 -13.07
CA PRO A 241 15.44 -3.07 -12.99
C PRO A 241 16.11 -4.37 -12.56
N LEU A 242 15.51 -5.08 -11.59
CA LEU A 242 16.01 -6.37 -11.13
C LEU A 242 15.84 -7.46 -12.19
N TYR A 243 14.65 -7.56 -12.80
CA TYR A 243 14.40 -8.55 -13.86
C TYR A 243 15.36 -8.38 -15.03
N PHE A 244 15.56 -7.14 -15.48
CA PHE A 244 16.47 -6.81 -16.57
C PHE A 244 17.91 -7.22 -16.25
N LEU A 245 18.48 -6.69 -15.16
CA LEU A 245 19.87 -6.95 -14.79
C LEU A 245 20.16 -8.44 -14.60
N CYS A 246 19.25 -9.17 -13.95
CA CYS A 246 19.41 -10.62 -13.73
C CYS A 246 19.22 -11.48 -14.98
N LYS A 247 18.52 -10.97 -16.01
CA LYS A 247 18.39 -11.66 -17.30
C LYS A 247 19.54 -11.37 -18.26
N THR A 248 20.10 -10.15 -18.23
CA THR A 248 21.11 -9.72 -19.22
C THR A 248 22.55 -9.84 -18.74
N ASN A 249 22.80 -9.86 -17.42
CA ASN A 249 24.16 -9.92 -16.89
C ASN A 249 24.49 -11.31 -16.29
N MET A 250 25.15 -12.14 -17.10
CA MET A 250 25.57 -13.49 -16.70
C MET A 250 26.65 -13.51 -15.59
N GLU A 251 27.36 -12.41 -15.35
CA GLU A 251 28.33 -12.30 -14.24
C GLU A 251 27.64 -12.23 -12.87
N LEU A 252 26.37 -11.81 -12.84
CA LEU A 252 25.52 -11.73 -11.63
C LEU A 252 24.71 -12.99 -11.38
N LEU A 253 24.90 -14.06 -12.16
CA LEU A 253 24.09 -15.28 -12.15
C LEU A 253 23.79 -15.78 -10.73
N GLN A 254 24.83 -16.02 -9.92
CA GLN A 254 24.65 -16.63 -8.59
C GLN A 254 23.96 -15.67 -7.62
N GLN A 255 24.30 -14.38 -7.67
CA GLN A 255 23.67 -13.33 -6.89
C GLN A 255 22.17 -13.25 -7.21
N CYS A 256 21.83 -13.31 -8.49
CA CYS A 256 20.46 -13.30 -8.98
C CYS A 256 19.69 -14.57 -8.60
N LEU A 257 20.30 -15.77 -8.67
CA LEU A 257 19.68 -17.00 -8.17
C LEU A 257 19.38 -16.91 -6.67
N ASN A 258 20.33 -16.43 -5.85
CA ASN A 258 20.10 -16.18 -4.42
C ASN A 258 18.94 -15.18 -4.18
N ILE A 259 18.89 -14.10 -4.97
CA ILE A 259 17.78 -13.14 -4.93
C ILE A 259 16.44 -13.83 -5.25
N THR A 260 16.38 -14.68 -6.28
CA THR A 260 15.14 -15.42 -6.59
C THR A 260 14.71 -16.37 -5.48
N GLU A 261 15.66 -16.98 -4.76
CA GLU A 261 15.33 -17.84 -3.63
C GLU A 261 14.72 -17.04 -2.47
N THR A 262 15.31 -15.90 -2.09
CA THR A 262 14.73 -15.01 -1.07
C THR A 262 13.37 -14.47 -1.52
N LEU A 263 13.22 -14.10 -2.80
CA LEU A 263 11.93 -13.65 -3.35
C LEU A 263 10.85 -14.74 -3.28
N ILE A 264 11.17 -15.98 -3.63
CA ILE A 264 10.20 -17.09 -3.64
C ILE A 264 9.82 -17.51 -2.22
N LYS A 265 10.81 -17.66 -1.32
CA LYS A 265 10.62 -18.30 -0.01
C LYS A 265 10.32 -17.32 1.14
N ASN A 266 10.90 -16.12 1.09
CA ASN A 266 10.96 -15.18 2.21
C ASN A 266 10.41 -13.79 1.85
N SER A 267 9.43 -13.71 0.93
CA SER A 267 8.67 -12.50 0.64
C SER A 267 7.34 -12.47 1.40
N ASN A 268 6.89 -11.27 1.78
CA ASN A 268 5.52 -11.08 2.32
C ASN A 268 4.48 -10.66 1.27
N THR A 269 4.86 -10.59 -0.02
CA THR A 269 3.99 -10.20 -1.14
C THR A 269 3.97 -11.26 -2.25
N ILE A 270 2.81 -11.46 -2.86
CA ILE A 270 2.57 -12.45 -3.92
C ILE A 270 3.29 -12.03 -5.21
N THR A 271 3.31 -10.73 -5.52
CA THR A 271 4.01 -10.18 -6.68
C THR A 271 5.51 -10.47 -6.64
N ALA A 272 6.14 -10.39 -5.46
CA ALA A 272 7.56 -10.70 -5.31
C ALA A 272 7.87 -12.19 -5.50
N THR A 273 7.04 -13.09 -4.94
CA THR A 273 7.16 -14.54 -5.19
C THR A 273 7.01 -14.86 -6.67
N GLY A 274 6.02 -14.26 -7.35
CA GLY A 274 5.82 -14.39 -8.80
C GLY A 274 7.02 -13.90 -9.63
N LEU A 275 7.60 -12.76 -9.27
CA LEU A 275 8.83 -12.23 -9.89
C LEU A 275 10.01 -13.19 -9.70
N GLY A 276 10.20 -13.75 -8.50
CA GLY A 276 11.28 -14.69 -8.22
C GLY A 276 11.25 -15.90 -9.15
N TYR A 277 10.08 -16.48 -9.40
CA TYR A 277 9.91 -17.52 -10.41
C TYR A 277 10.24 -17.03 -11.83
N ALA A 278 9.74 -15.85 -12.24
CA ALA A 278 9.96 -15.31 -13.57
C ALA A 278 11.44 -15.00 -13.88
N ILE A 279 12.19 -14.48 -12.91
CA ILE A 279 13.64 -14.26 -13.02
C ILE A 279 14.36 -15.60 -13.10
N SER A 280 14.04 -16.55 -12.22
CA SER A 280 14.70 -17.87 -12.17
C SER A 280 14.51 -18.65 -13.48
N MET A 281 13.31 -18.61 -14.06
CA MET A 281 13.04 -19.13 -15.41
C MET A 281 13.86 -18.42 -16.48
N GLY A 282 13.88 -17.07 -16.49
CA GLY A 282 14.66 -16.31 -17.47
C GLY A 282 16.17 -16.59 -17.41
N ILE A 283 16.70 -16.84 -16.22
CA ILE A 283 18.08 -17.29 -15.99
C ILE A 283 18.31 -18.68 -16.62
N TYR A 284 17.51 -19.68 -16.24
CA TYR A 284 17.72 -21.05 -16.76
C TYR A 284 17.45 -21.17 -18.27
N GLU A 285 16.55 -20.35 -18.81
CA GLU A 285 16.35 -20.19 -20.26
C GLU A 285 17.62 -19.65 -20.94
N SER A 286 18.20 -18.55 -20.44
CA SER A 286 19.43 -17.95 -21.00
C SER A 286 20.64 -18.89 -20.96
N GLN A 287 20.68 -19.80 -19.98
CA GLN A 287 21.71 -20.84 -19.85
C GLN A 287 21.47 -22.08 -20.73
N ASN A 288 20.33 -22.18 -21.42
CA ASN A 288 19.84 -23.41 -22.06
C ASN A 288 19.69 -24.59 -21.07
N ASN A 289 19.51 -24.31 -19.77
CA ASN A 289 19.36 -25.31 -18.72
C ASN A 289 17.90 -25.77 -18.62
N LYS A 290 17.46 -26.51 -19.65
CA LYS A 290 16.08 -26.97 -19.79
C LYS A 290 15.54 -27.75 -18.57
N PRO A 291 16.28 -28.67 -17.92
CA PRO A 291 15.78 -29.39 -16.74
C PRO A 291 15.40 -28.45 -15.58
N MET A 292 16.26 -27.47 -15.26
CA MET A 292 15.97 -26.50 -14.19
C MET A 292 14.85 -25.52 -14.59
N PHE A 293 14.81 -25.10 -15.86
CA PHE A 293 13.70 -24.30 -16.38
C PHE A 293 12.35 -25.01 -16.21
N ASP A 294 12.26 -26.28 -16.63
CA ASP A 294 11.02 -27.06 -16.53
C ASP A 294 10.62 -27.32 -15.05
N GLU A 295 11.59 -27.52 -14.15
CA GLU A 295 11.33 -27.66 -12.70
C GLU A 295 10.77 -26.36 -12.09
N VAL A 296 11.41 -25.22 -12.35
CA VAL A 296 10.94 -23.91 -11.83
C VAL A 296 9.58 -23.56 -12.42
N LYS A 297 9.36 -23.84 -13.71
CA LYS A 297 8.07 -23.67 -14.37
C LYS A 297 6.97 -24.50 -13.69
N LYS A 298 7.20 -25.79 -13.40
CA LYS A 298 6.21 -26.61 -12.66
C LYS A 298 5.88 -25.97 -11.31
N LYS A 299 6.88 -25.50 -10.56
CA LYS A 299 6.67 -24.84 -9.24
C LYS A 299 5.88 -23.53 -9.39
N GLN A 300 6.16 -22.73 -10.41
CA GLN A 300 5.40 -21.50 -10.71
C GLN A 300 3.94 -21.83 -11.05
N GLU A 301 3.69 -22.85 -11.88
CA GLU A 301 2.33 -23.29 -12.25
C GLU A 301 1.54 -23.78 -11.02
N SER A 302 2.15 -24.59 -10.15
CA SER A 302 1.53 -25.01 -8.88
C SER A 302 1.26 -23.83 -7.93
N TYR A 303 2.19 -22.87 -7.82
CA TYR A 303 1.98 -21.67 -7.02
C TYR A 303 0.84 -20.80 -7.58
N LYS A 304 0.80 -20.60 -8.91
CA LYS A 304 -0.27 -19.87 -9.60
C LYS A 304 -1.63 -20.51 -9.33
N GLN A 305 -1.77 -21.83 -9.51
CA GLN A 305 -3.01 -22.56 -9.24
C GLN A 305 -3.47 -22.42 -7.78
N LEU A 306 -2.54 -22.46 -6.82
CA LEU A 306 -2.83 -22.23 -5.40
C LEU A 306 -3.38 -20.81 -5.16
N ILE A 307 -2.73 -19.77 -5.70
CA ILE A 307 -3.18 -18.39 -5.57
C ILE A 307 -4.54 -18.17 -6.26
N GLU A 308 -4.74 -18.72 -7.45
CA GLU A 308 -6.02 -18.63 -8.18
C GLU A 308 -7.15 -19.30 -7.39
N CYS A 309 -6.93 -20.53 -6.89
CA CYS A 309 -7.91 -21.24 -6.06
C CYS A 309 -8.26 -20.49 -4.77
N LEU A 310 -7.24 -20.00 -4.04
CA LEU A 310 -7.46 -19.22 -2.82
C LEU A 310 -8.18 -17.89 -3.11
N SER A 311 -7.84 -17.21 -4.20
CA SER A 311 -8.50 -15.96 -4.62
C SER A 311 -9.98 -16.19 -4.95
N LEU A 312 -10.29 -17.25 -5.70
CA LEU A 312 -11.68 -17.66 -5.96
C LEU A 312 -12.42 -18.03 -4.67
N ALA A 313 -11.75 -18.66 -3.70
CA ALA A 313 -12.34 -18.98 -2.39
C ALA A 313 -12.60 -17.73 -1.51
N THR A 314 -11.99 -16.56 -1.80
CA THR A 314 -12.37 -15.29 -1.15
C THR A 314 -13.64 -14.65 -1.72
N LEU A 315 -14.17 -15.16 -2.84
CA LEU A 315 -15.40 -14.63 -3.42
C LEU A 315 -16.60 -15.05 -2.55
N SER A 316 -17.27 -14.05 -1.97
CA SER A 316 -18.54 -14.23 -1.27
C SER A 316 -19.71 -14.16 -2.26
N PRO A 317 -20.78 -14.95 -2.08
CA PRO A 317 -22.01 -14.79 -2.86
C PRO A 317 -22.68 -13.43 -2.61
N ASN A 318 -22.38 -12.77 -1.50
CA ASN A 318 -22.88 -11.45 -1.12
C ASN A 318 -21.72 -10.48 -0.84
N PRO A 319 -20.95 -10.05 -1.86
CA PRO A 319 -19.71 -9.31 -1.67
C PRO A 319 -19.91 -7.97 -0.96
N VAL A 320 -21.08 -7.32 -1.16
CA VAL A 320 -21.47 -6.09 -0.45
C VAL A 320 -21.50 -6.31 1.07
N ASN A 321 -22.04 -7.44 1.53
CA ASN A 321 -22.18 -7.72 2.97
C ASN A 321 -20.81 -7.91 3.65
N GLU A 322 -19.78 -8.37 2.93
CA GLU A 322 -18.41 -8.49 3.47
C GLU A 322 -17.72 -7.13 3.66
N ILE A 323 -18.04 -6.15 2.81
CA ILE A 323 -17.53 -4.77 2.96
C ILE A 323 -18.00 -4.16 4.29
N PHE A 324 -19.18 -4.55 4.78
CA PHE A 324 -19.75 -4.11 6.05
C PHE A 324 -19.43 -5.00 7.26
N ASP A 325 -18.80 -6.16 7.05
CA ASP A 325 -18.54 -7.11 8.14
C ASP A 325 -17.27 -6.74 8.93
N PRO A 326 -17.36 -6.47 10.25
CA PRO A 326 -16.21 -6.03 11.05
C PRO A 326 -15.06 -7.04 11.09
N LYS A 327 -15.34 -8.35 10.99
CA LYS A 327 -14.31 -9.39 11.02
C LYS A 327 -13.62 -9.54 9.66
N TYR A 328 -14.36 -9.38 8.55
CA TYR A 328 -13.75 -9.28 7.23
C TYR A 328 -12.81 -8.06 7.15
N GLN A 329 -13.28 -6.89 7.60
CA GLN A 329 -12.47 -5.67 7.65
C GLN A 329 -11.27 -5.78 8.59
N GLN A 330 -11.39 -6.50 9.73
CA GLN A 330 -10.26 -6.78 10.61
C GLN A 330 -9.16 -7.56 9.87
N ILE A 331 -9.50 -8.66 9.19
CA ILE A 331 -8.53 -9.46 8.41
C ILE A 331 -7.88 -8.59 7.32
N GLN A 332 -8.64 -7.70 6.67
CA GLN A 332 -8.11 -6.75 5.68
C GLN A 332 -7.12 -5.72 6.25
N LEU A 333 -7.10 -5.50 7.57
CA LEU A 333 -6.20 -4.55 8.25
C LEU A 333 -5.10 -5.22 9.11
N GLU A 334 -5.08 -6.55 9.22
CA GLU A 334 -4.07 -7.28 9.99
C GLU A 334 -2.66 -7.13 9.39
N ASN A 335 -1.63 -7.01 10.24
CA ASN A 335 -0.23 -6.92 9.80
C ASN A 335 0.36 -8.31 9.49
N ILE A 336 -0.12 -8.93 8.40
CA ILE A 336 0.26 -10.26 7.91
C ILE A 336 0.60 -10.22 6.40
N SER A 337 1.25 -11.25 5.89
CA SER A 337 1.59 -11.34 4.46
C SER A 337 0.35 -11.27 3.55
N GLU A 338 0.53 -10.87 2.29
CA GLU A 338 -0.58 -10.91 1.30
C GLU A 338 -1.13 -12.35 1.16
N PHE A 339 -0.26 -13.35 1.20
CA PHE A 339 -0.64 -14.75 1.09
C PHE A 339 -1.48 -15.23 2.29
N ASP A 340 -1.06 -14.92 3.52
CA ASP A 340 -1.80 -15.28 4.73
C ASP A 340 -3.14 -14.55 4.80
N ARG A 341 -3.21 -13.30 4.31
CA ARG A 341 -4.46 -12.55 4.21
C ARG A 341 -5.46 -13.24 3.29
N ILE A 342 -5.07 -13.60 2.06
CA ILE A 342 -5.98 -14.30 1.14
C ILE A 342 -6.42 -15.64 1.76
N LYS A 343 -5.52 -16.37 2.43
CA LYS A 343 -5.86 -17.61 3.15
C LYS A 343 -6.87 -17.39 4.27
N TYR A 344 -6.71 -16.35 5.10
CA TYR A 344 -7.64 -16.03 6.19
C TYR A 344 -8.98 -15.52 5.68
N LEU A 345 -9.00 -14.70 4.63
CA LEU A 345 -10.23 -14.26 3.96
C LEU A 345 -10.98 -15.45 3.35
N ALA A 346 -10.29 -16.35 2.64
CA ALA A 346 -10.90 -17.54 2.04
C ALA A 346 -11.47 -18.49 3.10
N GLN A 347 -10.75 -18.69 4.22
CA GLN A 347 -11.27 -19.47 5.35
C GLN A 347 -12.49 -18.80 5.99
N TYR A 348 -12.44 -17.48 6.17
CA TYR A 348 -13.54 -16.72 6.74
C TYR A 348 -14.81 -16.78 5.86
N VAL A 349 -14.68 -16.56 4.55
CA VAL A 349 -15.81 -16.64 3.60
C VAL A 349 -16.35 -18.07 3.52
N TYR A 350 -15.49 -19.09 3.51
CA TYR A 350 -15.92 -20.48 3.56
C TYR A 350 -16.74 -20.80 4.82
N GLU A 351 -16.22 -20.50 6.02
CA GLU A 351 -16.94 -20.79 7.27
C GLU A 351 -18.26 -20.01 7.40
N LYS A 352 -18.38 -18.84 6.76
CA LYS A 352 -19.58 -18.00 6.77
C LYS A 352 -20.67 -18.49 5.83
N HIS A 353 -20.31 -19.07 4.68
CA HIS A 353 -21.27 -19.39 3.60
C HIS A 353 -21.40 -20.87 3.25
N LYS A 354 -20.54 -21.77 3.73
CA LYS A 354 -20.54 -23.21 3.35
C LYS A 354 -21.88 -23.95 3.54
N ASP A 355 -22.70 -23.52 4.51
CA ASP A 355 -23.95 -24.19 4.85
C ASP A 355 -25.12 -23.71 3.94
N ASP A 356 -25.07 -22.45 3.49
CA ASP A 356 -26.08 -21.82 2.61
C ASP A 356 -25.65 -21.81 1.12
N ASN A 357 -24.37 -21.98 0.82
CA ASN A 357 -23.77 -22.04 -0.51
C ASN A 357 -22.92 -23.31 -0.67
N PRO A 358 -23.50 -24.43 -1.16
CA PRO A 358 -22.76 -25.67 -1.40
C PRO A 358 -21.65 -25.58 -2.45
N GLU A 359 -21.65 -24.54 -3.30
CA GLU A 359 -20.59 -24.28 -4.28
C GLU A 359 -19.40 -23.51 -3.69
N GLN A 360 -19.46 -23.10 -2.41
CA GLN A 360 -18.39 -22.36 -1.75
C GLN A 360 -17.11 -23.19 -1.66
N ILE A 361 -16.04 -22.69 -2.29
CA ILE A 361 -14.75 -23.38 -2.35
C ILE A 361 -14.16 -23.50 -0.94
N ASN A 362 -13.96 -24.74 -0.48
CA ASN A 362 -13.19 -25.01 0.74
C ASN A 362 -11.69 -24.74 0.48
N PRO A 363 -11.07 -23.75 1.15
CA PRO A 363 -9.68 -23.37 0.88
C PRO A 363 -8.67 -24.47 1.24
N ALA A 364 -9.04 -25.45 2.07
CA ALA A 364 -8.18 -26.60 2.34
C ALA A 364 -7.92 -27.44 1.07
N THR A 365 -8.85 -27.44 0.10
CA THR A 365 -8.68 -28.17 -1.17
C THR A 365 -7.65 -27.53 -2.09
N CYS A 366 -7.44 -26.20 -1.99
CA CYS A 366 -6.42 -25.49 -2.76
C CYS A 366 -4.98 -25.96 -2.47
N PHE A 367 -4.74 -26.58 -1.31
CA PHE A 367 -3.43 -27.13 -0.93
C PHE A 367 -3.25 -28.61 -1.31
N THR A 368 -4.30 -29.30 -1.80
CA THR A 368 -4.25 -30.74 -2.13
C THR A 368 -4.12 -31.02 -3.63
N THR A 369 -4.43 -30.04 -4.48
CA THR A 369 -4.28 -30.10 -5.94
C THR A 369 -2.84 -29.95 -6.44
N THR A 370 -1.91 -29.49 -5.60
CA THR A 370 -0.50 -29.25 -5.96
C THR A 370 0.42 -30.47 -5.76
N LYS A 371 0.14 -31.61 -6.43
CA LYS A 371 1.01 -32.80 -6.48
C LYS A 371 1.67 -32.97 -7.87
#